data_AF-A0A3N5IBV7-F1
#
_entry.id   AF-A0A3N5IBV7-F1
#
_cell.length_a   1.000
_cell.length_b   1.000
_cell.length_c   1.000
_cell.angle_alpha   90.00
_cell.angle_beta   90.00
_cell.angle_gamma   90.00
#
_symmetry.space_group_name_H-M   'P 1'
#
loop_
_entity.id
_entity.type
_entity.pdbx_description
1 polymer ?
#
loop_
_entity_poly.entity_id
_entity_poly.type
_entity_poly.pdbx_seq_one_letter_code
_entity_poly.pdbx_strand_id
1 'polypeptide(L)'
;IKLAYLCHAQTKTMTPGDVVLFYRSGDESAITSLGVVESYETLDDSDTVASRVKRRTVYSMDEIANMVKQPTRVMLFRLVKHFQKPLGLEWLKHKHVTKGAPQSIMRISAVAFEGVVAHGE
;
A
#
# COMPACT_ATOMS: atom_id res chain seq x y z
N ILE A 1 -3.55 10.20 -8.73
CA ILE A 1 -4.80 10.37 -7.90
C ILE A 1 -4.41 10.34 -6.43
N LYS A 2 -4.98 11.18 -5.55
CA LYS A 2 -4.71 11.13 -4.09
C LYS A 2 -5.66 10.14 -3.41
N LEU A 3 -5.11 9.16 -2.69
CA LEU A 3 -5.84 8.07 -2.04
C LEU A 3 -5.35 7.90 -0.59
N ALA A 4 -6.13 7.18 0.20
CA ALA A 4 -5.82 6.80 1.57
C ALA A 4 -5.86 5.27 1.71
N TYR A 5 -4.92 4.73 2.49
CA TYR A 5 -4.87 3.33 2.87
C TYR A 5 -4.84 3.23 4.40
N LEU A 6 -5.80 2.51 4.98
CA LEU A 6 -5.91 2.31 6.42
C LEU A 6 -5.52 0.86 6.74
N CYS A 7 -4.66 0.65 7.72
CA CYS A 7 -4.21 -0.69 8.07
C CYS A 7 -3.70 -0.81 9.51
N HIS A 8 -3.48 -2.04 9.96
CA HIS A 8 -2.86 -2.37 11.25
C HIS A 8 -1.41 -2.88 11.10
N ALA A 9 -0.79 -2.64 9.94
CA ALA A 9 0.52 -3.21 9.59
C ALA A 9 1.62 -2.84 10.58
N GLN A 10 2.36 -3.79 11.17
CA GLN A 10 3.34 -3.52 12.23
C GLN A 10 4.45 -2.51 11.90
N THR A 11 4.71 -2.25 10.61
CA THR A 11 5.70 -1.28 10.13
C THR A 11 5.37 0.13 10.64
N LYS A 12 6.27 0.68 11.46
CA LYS A 12 6.11 2.03 12.07
C LYS A 12 6.70 3.15 11.22
N THR A 13 7.57 2.85 10.26
CA THR A 13 8.37 3.86 9.57
C THR A 13 8.20 3.81 8.06
N MET A 14 7.59 4.87 7.53
CA MET A 14 7.52 5.20 6.12
C MET A 14 7.56 6.72 6.01
N THR A 15 8.35 7.23 5.08
CA THR A 15 8.65 8.66 4.95
C THR A 15 7.90 9.24 3.74
N PRO A 16 7.45 10.50 3.79
CA PRO A 16 6.97 11.18 2.59
C PRO A 16 8.02 11.10 1.47
N GLY A 17 7.58 10.69 0.26
CA GLY A 17 8.45 10.42 -0.87
C GLY A 17 8.82 8.94 -1.05
N ASP A 18 8.59 8.08 -0.05
CA ASP A 18 8.76 6.64 -0.22
C ASP A 18 7.86 6.10 -1.33
N VAL A 19 8.38 5.13 -2.08
CA VAL A 19 7.66 4.46 -3.17
C VAL A 19 7.00 3.19 -2.64
N VAL A 20 5.72 3.01 -2.97
CA VAL A 20 4.92 1.85 -2.56
C VAL A 20 4.40 1.09 -3.77
N LEU A 21 4.53 -0.23 -3.72
CA LEU A 21 3.94 -1.17 -4.69
C LEU A 21 2.74 -1.84 -4.04
N PHE A 22 1.63 -1.93 -4.78
CA PHE A 22 0.41 -2.58 -4.30
C PHE A 22 0.27 -3.99 -4.90
N TYR A 23 0.18 -4.99 -4.02
CA TYR A 23 -0.07 -6.39 -4.36
C TYR A 23 -1.54 -6.73 -4.16
N ARG A 24 -2.20 -7.26 -5.20
CA ARG A 24 -3.60 -7.68 -5.19
C ARG A 24 -3.66 -9.19 -4.99
N SER A 25 -3.93 -9.63 -3.75
CA SER A 25 -3.85 -11.04 -3.36
C SER A 25 -5.07 -11.89 -3.73
N GLY A 26 -6.26 -11.30 -3.82
CA GLY A 26 -7.52 -12.07 -3.90
C GLY A 26 -7.71 -12.86 -5.19
N ASP A 27 -7.49 -12.23 -6.33
CA ASP A 27 -7.81 -12.76 -7.66
C ASP A 27 -6.63 -12.71 -8.63
N GLU A 28 -5.85 -11.63 -8.63
CA GLU A 28 -4.70 -11.51 -9.55
C GLU A 28 -3.43 -12.15 -9.00
N SER A 29 -3.23 -12.18 -7.68
CA SER A 29 -1.97 -12.57 -7.04
C SER A 29 -0.74 -11.89 -7.67
N ALA A 30 -0.83 -10.58 -7.88
CA ALA A 30 0.15 -9.80 -8.63
C ALA A 30 0.37 -8.40 -8.04
N ILE A 31 1.53 -7.82 -8.35
CA ILE A 31 1.75 -6.37 -8.18
C ILE A 31 1.06 -5.65 -9.34
N THR A 32 0.12 -4.75 -9.02
CA THR A 32 -0.74 -4.10 -10.03
C THR A 32 -0.52 -2.60 -10.12
N SER A 33 -0.02 -1.96 -9.07
CA SER A 33 0.00 -0.50 -8.98
C SER A 33 1.21 0.05 -8.24
N LEU A 34 1.55 1.29 -8.57
CA LEU A 34 2.64 2.06 -8.00
C LEU A 34 2.10 3.37 -7.40
N GLY A 35 2.55 3.70 -6.19
CA GLY A 35 2.24 4.96 -5.52
C GLY A 35 3.45 5.60 -4.86
N VAL A 36 3.28 6.86 -4.45
CA VAL A 36 4.25 7.62 -3.64
C VAL A 36 3.57 8.11 -2.38
N VAL A 37 4.21 7.87 -1.24
CA VAL A 37 3.71 8.23 0.09
C VAL A 37 3.73 9.74 0.28
N GLU A 38 2.61 10.31 0.72
CA GLU A 38 2.50 11.73 1.09
C GLU A 38 2.55 11.89 2.63
N SER A 39 1.93 10.98 3.38
CA SER A 39 2.03 10.93 4.84
C SER A 39 1.77 9.52 5.36
N TYR A 40 2.30 9.22 6.55
CA TYR A 40 2.06 7.98 7.26
C TYR A 40 2.00 8.25 8.76
N GLU A 41 0.82 8.15 9.36
CA GLU A 41 0.57 8.47 10.77
C GLU A 41 -0.23 7.36 11.44
N THR A 42 -0.03 7.18 12.74
CA THR A 42 -0.85 6.26 13.57
C THR A 42 -1.88 7.09 14.30
N LEU A 43 -3.16 6.71 14.15
CA LEU A 43 -4.32 7.38 14.69
C LEU A 43 -5.23 6.35 15.38
N ASP A 44 -5.93 6.80 16.41
CA ASP A 44 -6.86 6.02 17.24
C ASP A 44 -8.21 6.71 17.43
N ASP A 45 -8.42 7.86 16.79
CA ASP A 45 -9.66 8.63 16.82
C ASP A 45 -10.34 8.65 15.43
N SER A 46 -11.63 8.31 15.40
CA SER A 46 -12.38 8.17 14.15
C SER A 46 -12.55 9.49 13.43
N ASP A 47 -12.80 10.57 14.16
CA ASP A 47 -13.02 11.91 13.58
C ASP A 47 -11.73 12.46 12.99
N THR A 48 -10.61 12.22 13.65
CA THR A 48 -9.26 12.54 13.16
C THR A 48 -8.95 11.76 11.90
N VAL A 49 -9.19 10.44 11.87
CA VAL A 49 -8.99 9.62 10.66
C VAL A 49 -9.87 10.12 9.52
N ALA A 50 -11.17 10.34 9.77
CA ALA A 50 -12.12 10.83 8.78
C ALA A 50 -11.71 12.19 8.20
N SER A 51 -11.25 13.11 9.05
CA SER A 51 -10.74 14.43 8.65
C SER A 51 -9.48 14.33 7.77
N ARG A 52 -8.60 13.36 8.05
CA ARG A 52 -7.40 13.10 7.23
C ARG A 52 -7.72 12.53 5.87
N VAL A 53 -8.54 11.48 5.82
CA VAL A 53 -8.81 10.73 4.59
C VAL A 53 -9.85 11.42 3.73
N LYS A 54 -10.83 12.11 4.32
CA LYS A 54 -11.95 12.76 3.60
C LYS A 54 -12.54 11.80 2.55
N ARG A 55 -12.65 12.25 1.29
CA ARG A 55 -13.16 11.46 0.15
C ARG A 55 -12.10 10.56 -0.51
N ARG A 56 -10.98 10.26 0.15
CA ARG A 56 -9.84 9.50 -0.40
C ARG A 56 -9.83 8.03 0.03
N THR A 57 -10.82 7.62 0.83
CA THR A 57 -11.01 6.26 1.30
C THR A 57 -12.32 5.70 0.76
N VAL A 58 -12.38 4.37 0.64
CA VAL A 58 -13.62 3.63 0.35
C VAL A 58 -14.39 3.26 1.61
N TYR A 59 -13.78 3.40 2.78
CA TYR A 59 -14.41 3.10 4.07
C TYR A 59 -15.42 4.17 4.48
N SER A 60 -16.58 3.71 4.92
CA SER A 60 -17.60 4.48 5.62
C SER A 60 -17.15 4.93 7.01
N MET A 61 -17.88 5.85 7.64
CA MET A 61 -17.58 6.28 9.01
C MET A 61 -17.68 5.14 10.02
N ASP A 62 -18.65 4.25 9.87
CA ASP A 62 -18.81 3.09 10.78
C ASP A 62 -17.64 2.11 10.62
N GLU A 63 -17.16 1.89 9.39
CA GLU A 63 -15.95 1.08 9.16
C GLU A 63 -14.72 1.74 9.77
N ILE A 64 -14.54 3.05 9.58
CA ILE A 64 -13.44 3.80 10.21
C ILE A 64 -13.50 3.68 11.74
N ALA A 65 -14.68 3.89 12.34
CA ALA A 65 -14.90 3.76 13.78
C ALA A 65 -14.55 2.36 14.30
N ASN A 66 -14.84 1.32 13.51
CA ASN A 66 -14.46 -0.05 13.84
C ASN A 66 -12.94 -0.29 13.73
N MET A 67 -12.28 0.30 12.73
CA MET A 67 -10.83 0.16 12.55
C MET A 67 -10.05 0.81 13.70
N VAL A 68 -10.45 2.01 14.13
CA VAL A 68 -9.73 2.78 15.18
C VAL A 68 -9.91 2.23 16.60
N LYS A 69 -10.70 1.16 16.80
CA LYS A 69 -10.75 0.42 18.07
C LYS A 69 -9.38 -0.08 18.54
N GLN A 70 -8.42 -0.12 17.63
CA GLN A 70 -7.00 -0.29 17.91
C GLN A 70 -6.19 0.70 17.06
N PRO A 71 -4.92 0.99 17.44
CA PRO A 71 -4.07 1.90 16.70
C PRO A 71 -4.04 1.57 15.19
N THR A 72 -4.50 2.53 14.38
CA THR A 72 -4.66 2.38 12.94
C THR A 72 -3.68 3.28 12.22
N ARG A 73 -2.94 2.72 11.28
CA ARG A 73 -2.06 3.48 10.40
C ARG A 73 -2.84 4.00 9.21
N VAL A 74 -2.68 5.29 8.96
CA VAL A 74 -3.25 5.98 7.80
C VAL A 74 -2.09 6.39 6.91
N MET A 75 -2.02 5.78 5.72
CA MET A 75 -1.13 6.19 4.65
C MET A 75 -1.91 7.04 3.64
N LEU A 76 -1.55 8.32 3.51
CA LEU A 76 -1.94 9.10 2.35
C LEU A 76 -0.90 8.90 1.26
N PHE A 77 -1.34 8.68 0.03
CA PHE A 77 -0.44 8.46 -1.09
C PHE A 77 -1.02 9.00 -2.39
N ARG A 78 -0.12 9.24 -3.35
CA ARG A 78 -0.47 9.53 -4.73
C ARG A 78 -0.28 8.26 -5.54
N LEU A 79 -1.37 7.75 -6.11
CA LEU A 79 -1.31 6.74 -7.15
C LEU A 79 -0.64 7.36 -8.39
N VAL A 80 0.46 6.73 -8.82
CA VAL A 80 1.27 7.14 -9.97
C VAL A 80 0.76 6.45 -11.23
N LYS A 81 0.76 5.11 -11.24
CA LYS A 81 0.27 4.31 -12.37
C LYS A 81 -0.24 2.94 -11.93
N HIS A 82 -1.12 2.38 -12.76
CA HIS A 82 -1.36 0.94 -12.82
C HIS A 82 -0.40 0.35 -13.85
N PHE A 83 0.16 -0.82 -13.55
CA PHE A 83 0.99 -1.56 -14.47
C PHE A 83 0.11 -2.15 -15.58
N GLN A 84 0.52 -2.01 -16.85
CA GLN A 84 -0.20 -2.63 -17.97
C GLN A 84 -0.02 -4.14 -17.95
N LYS A 85 1.11 -4.60 -17.41
CA LYS A 85 1.42 -6.00 -17.17
C LYS A 85 1.59 -6.25 -15.68
N PRO A 86 0.51 -6.61 -14.95
CA PRO A 86 0.64 -7.01 -13.55
C PRO A 86 1.64 -8.15 -13.38
N LEU A 87 2.50 -8.04 -12.37
CA LEU A 87 3.58 -9.00 -12.15
C LEU A 87 3.14 -10.03 -11.11
N GLY A 88 2.81 -11.23 -11.59
CA GLY A 88 2.29 -12.33 -10.78
C GLY A 88 3.30 -12.92 -9.80
N LEU A 89 2.78 -13.62 -8.79
CA LEU A 89 3.54 -14.20 -7.69
C LEU A 89 4.72 -15.08 -8.13
N GLU A 90 4.55 -15.94 -9.14
CA GLU A 90 5.63 -16.80 -9.62
C GLU A 90 6.77 -16.00 -10.24
N TRP A 91 6.46 -14.91 -10.97
CA TRP A 91 7.49 -14.01 -11.47
C TRP A 91 8.24 -13.32 -10.33
N LEU A 92 7.52 -12.85 -9.30
CA LEU A 92 8.12 -12.21 -8.12
C LEU A 92 9.07 -13.15 -7.38
N LYS A 93 8.69 -14.42 -7.23
CA LYS A 93 9.53 -15.46 -6.61
C LYS A 93 10.77 -15.75 -7.45
N HIS A 94 10.59 -15.96 -8.75
CA HIS A 94 11.68 -16.25 -9.68
C HIS A 94 12.70 -15.11 -9.77
N LYS A 95 12.24 -13.86 -9.69
CA LYS A 95 13.09 -12.66 -9.69
C LYS A 95 13.56 -12.24 -8.29
N HIS A 96 13.30 -13.06 -7.27
CA HIS A 96 13.67 -12.81 -5.88
C HIS A 96 13.18 -11.46 -5.32
N VAL A 97 12.06 -10.93 -5.84
CA VAL A 97 11.42 -9.73 -5.32
C VAL A 97 10.78 -10.03 -3.97
N THR A 98 10.10 -11.18 -3.87
CA THR A 98 9.52 -11.70 -2.63
C THR A 98 9.71 -13.21 -2.54
N LYS A 99 9.70 -13.76 -1.33
CA LYS A 99 9.76 -15.23 -1.13
C LYS A 99 8.40 -15.91 -1.35
N GLY A 100 7.32 -15.13 -1.34
CA GLY A 100 5.93 -15.57 -1.41
C GLY A 100 4.99 -14.37 -1.43
N ALA A 101 3.68 -14.63 -1.33
CA ALA A 101 2.68 -13.57 -1.30
C ALA A 101 2.92 -12.66 -0.07
N PRO A 102 3.09 -11.34 -0.25
CA PRO A 102 3.28 -10.41 0.87
C PRO A 102 2.11 -10.50 1.86
N GLN A 103 2.42 -10.76 3.13
CA GLN A 103 1.43 -10.79 4.22
C GLN A 103 1.42 -9.47 5.03
N SER A 104 2.43 -8.63 4.81
CA SER A 104 2.60 -7.34 5.49
C SER A 104 3.38 -6.39 4.58
N ILE A 105 3.45 -5.11 4.99
CA ILE A 105 4.32 -4.14 4.33
C ILE A 105 5.78 -4.56 4.54
N MET A 106 6.48 -4.86 3.45
CA MET A 106 7.88 -5.25 3.45
C MET A 106 8.71 -4.33 2.56
N ARG A 107 10.00 -4.20 2.87
CA ARG A 107 10.96 -3.53 1.98
C ARG A 107 11.48 -4.50 0.93
N ILE A 108 11.70 -4.00 -0.28
CA ILE A 108 12.42 -4.69 -1.35
C ILE A 108 13.68 -3.89 -1.70
N SER A 109 14.64 -4.53 -2.35
CA SER A 109 15.86 -3.84 -2.81
C SER A 109 15.56 -2.90 -3.98
N ALA A 110 16.43 -1.91 -4.20
CA ALA A 110 16.35 -1.02 -5.37
C ALA A 110 16.39 -1.82 -6.69
N VAL A 111 17.25 -2.85 -6.77
CA VAL A 111 17.33 -3.74 -7.93
C VAL A 111 16.01 -4.48 -8.19
N ALA A 112 15.35 -4.98 -7.13
CA ALA A 112 14.05 -5.62 -7.25
C ALA A 112 12.97 -4.63 -7.72
N PHE A 113 13.01 -3.40 -7.21
CA PHE A 113 12.11 -2.33 -7.63
C PHE A 113 12.29 -1.95 -9.10
N GLU A 114 13.52 -1.74 -9.56
CA GLU A 114 13.84 -1.47 -10.96
C GLU A 114 13.33 -2.60 -11.88
N GLY A 115 13.52 -3.85 -11.46
CA GLY A 115 12.99 -5.02 -12.16
C GLY A 115 11.47 -4.98 -12.30
N VAL A 116 10.75 -4.64 -11.23
CA VAL A 116 9.28 -4.49 -11.25
C VAL A 116 8.85 -3.38 -12.20
N VAL A 117 9.50 -2.21 -12.14
CA VAL A 117 9.14 -1.07 -13.00
C VAL A 117 9.37 -1.41 -14.47
N ALA A 118 10.50 -2.04 -14.81
CA ALA A 118 10.84 -2.37 -16.19
C ALA A 118 9.94 -3.44 -16.82
N HIS A 119 9.44 -4.40 -16.03
CA HIS A 119 8.61 -5.51 -16.55
C HIS A 119 7.11 -5.24 -16.44
N GLY A 120 6.71 -4.27 -15.61
CA GLY A 120 5.31 -3.89 -15.44
C GLY A 120 4.78 -2.86 -16.44
N GLU A 121 5.64 -2.34 -17.33
CA GLU A 121 5.24 -1.41 -18.40
C GLU A 121 4.31 -2.02 -19.47
#